data_AF-A0AAU5L6W3-F1
#
_entry.id   AF-A0AAU5L6W3-F1
#
_cell.length_a   1.000
_cell.length_b   1.000
_cell.length_c   1.000
_cell.angle_alpha   90.00
_cell.angle_beta   90.00
_cell.angle_gamma   90.00
#
_symmetry.space_group_name_H-M   'P 1'
#
loop_
_entity.id
_entity.type
_entity.pdbx_description
1 polymer ?
#
loop_
_entity_poly.entity_id
_entity_poly.type
_entity_poly.pdbx_seq_one_letter_code
_entity_poly.pdbx_strand_id
1 'polypeptide(L)'
;MAVDQGGYMGSAGRPEFLPNCEVPARSRKPSEATLTCLVRLADESLADHWRTSNLEACNIRGGPALAAASFIVQAPGPWHEDLQRILHLSRVQVDRPSYSASEYTVGLCYVAGAKGLPAGLRHQAADALAHGRDDLGYLEARYLLPRNSWDWLADAVRDGWALWTAHLFAADETVPLTTRVRVSLALAEHKHPAGYVPEAVEQLVAHQGASSAARLALAVAVAQRAPKDAVGLLCCLASDPIVQAGHRMHAIGLLDEVDPAKAEEMRSLQTRLPSSQTARKQRREAVERAEKEGAARRDRSTPEAAVERLDSKIEELLGDLRGRGSADSLADQLDDHIAEESWEEVVQDVADICHVIRDEEVASSLRLLEVLTQIRYGNGPGSPMGAPGSDELDALQFPRLTQEGLNEYARTEAERAWAFWRELVEEHGWDDDQLGELDRQDEEVARNVRGYVECKTGDHLRELQQHLVWELWPSLADAAERRDYGTARDLLATAGLLADEAENALTLWKTASAENYAFDPLTMSWPREFWLVLEKWKKGWAAQ
;
A
#
# COMPACT_ATOMS: atom_id res chain seq x y z
N MET A 1 -9.60 -16.86 -19.15
CA MET A 1 -9.28 -15.78 -20.12
C MET A 1 -9.84 -14.50 -19.55
N ALA A 2 -9.01 -13.82 -18.76
CA ALA A 2 -9.34 -12.53 -18.16
C ALA A 2 -9.18 -11.44 -19.24
N VAL A 3 -10.20 -10.59 -19.38
CA VAL A 3 -10.11 -9.38 -20.20
C VAL A 3 -9.56 -8.29 -19.29
N ASP A 4 -8.40 -7.82 -19.71
CA ASP A 4 -7.57 -6.81 -19.10
C ASP A 4 -8.31 -5.46 -19.00
N GLN A 5 -8.54 -4.98 -17.78
CA GLN A 5 -8.94 -3.59 -17.51
C GLN A 5 -7.68 -2.77 -17.29
N GLY A 6 -7.05 -2.36 -18.39
CA GLY A 6 -5.91 -1.43 -18.41
C GLY A 6 -6.37 0.00 -18.61
N GLY A 7 -6.15 0.84 -17.59
CA GLY A 7 -6.42 2.27 -17.63
C GLY A 7 -5.56 3.03 -18.63
N TYR A 8 -6.17 4.04 -19.27
CA TYR A 8 -5.47 5.12 -19.96
C TYR A 8 -6.01 6.47 -19.45
N MET A 9 -5.59 6.86 -18.24
CA MET A 9 -5.43 8.28 -17.92
C MET A 9 -4.07 8.74 -18.46
N GLY A 10 -3.97 8.82 -19.79
CA GLY A 10 -2.87 9.48 -20.48
C GLY A 10 -3.14 10.98 -20.54
N SER A 11 -2.13 11.78 -20.21
CA SER A 11 -2.07 13.24 -20.27
C SER A 11 -3.09 13.89 -21.22
N ALA A 12 -4.03 14.66 -20.68
CA ALA A 12 -4.95 15.48 -21.47
C ALA A 12 -4.15 16.58 -22.20
N GLY A 13 -3.66 16.24 -23.40
CA GLY A 13 -2.99 17.15 -24.32
C GLY A 13 -3.95 18.27 -24.75
N ARG A 14 -3.40 19.47 -24.88
CA ARG A 14 -4.08 20.69 -25.36
C ARG A 14 -4.92 20.44 -26.63
N PRO A 15 -6.20 20.85 -26.66
CA PRO A 15 -7.00 20.90 -27.89
C PRO A 15 -6.89 22.27 -28.58
N GLU A 16 -5.69 22.88 -28.64
CA GLU A 16 -5.56 24.19 -29.33
C GLU A 16 -5.56 24.08 -30.86
N PHE A 17 -5.51 22.85 -31.39
CA PHE A 17 -5.35 22.53 -32.79
C PHE A 17 -6.51 21.65 -33.22
N LEU A 18 -7.27 22.06 -34.26
CA LEU A 18 -8.06 21.08 -35.01
C LEU A 18 -7.09 19.99 -35.47
N PRO A 19 -7.52 18.74 -35.69
CA PRO A 19 -6.64 17.62 -36.05
C PRO A 19 -5.66 17.88 -37.22
N ASN A 20 -5.88 18.93 -38.03
CA ASN A 20 -5.03 19.34 -39.15
C ASN A 20 -4.65 20.85 -39.19
N CYS A 21 -4.72 21.60 -38.08
CA CYS A 21 -4.45 23.04 -38.07
C CYS A 21 -3.47 23.41 -36.96
N GLU A 22 -2.20 23.67 -37.32
CA GLU A 22 -1.13 24.12 -36.40
C GLU A 22 -1.28 25.58 -35.94
N VAL A 23 -2.33 26.29 -36.37
CA VAL A 23 -2.57 27.68 -35.97
C VAL A 23 -3.51 27.71 -34.76
N PRO A 24 -3.07 28.31 -33.62
CA PRO A 24 -3.90 28.46 -32.44
C PRO A 24 -5.21 29.18 -32.76
N ALA A 25 -6.33 28.73 -32.17
CA ALA A 25 -7.66 29.28 -32.44
C ALA A 25 -7.73 30.83 -32.39
N ARG A 26 -6.97 31.47 -31.50
CA ARG A 26 -6.90 32.94 -31.36
C ARG A 26 -6.34 33.70 -32.57
N SER A 27 -5.72 33.01 -33.52
CA SER A 27 -5.10 33.61 -34.72
C SER A 27 -5.83 33.19 -36.00
N ARG A 28 -6.89 32.37 -35.89
CA ARG A 28 -7.65 31.87 -37.03
C ARG A 28 -8.48 32.98 -37.68
N LYS A 29 -8.41 33.04 -39.00
CA LYS A 29 -9.14 33.96 -39.87
C LYS A 29 -10.03 33.13 -40.80
N PRO A 30 -11.20 33.63 -41.24
CA PRO A 30 -12.01 32.97 -42.26
C PRO A 30 -11.16 32.51 -43.46
N SER A 31 -11.29 31.25 -43.88
CA SER A 31 -10.46 30.62 -44.90
C SER A 31 -10.97 31.06 -46.26
N GLU A 32 -10.09 31.12 -47.26
CA GLU A 32 -10.47 31.47 -48.63
C GLU A 32 -11.60 30.57 -49.14
N ALA A 33 -11.65 29.28 -48.75
CA ALA A 33 -12.72 28.36 -49.13
C ALA A 33 -14.07 28.65 -48.44
N THR A 34 -14.08 28.96 -47.13
CA THR A 34 -15.31 29.35 -46.41
C THR A 34 -15.83 30.69 -46.91
N LEU A 35 -14.92 31.64 -47.14
CA LEU A 35 -15.23 32.92 -47.76
C LEU A 35 -15.73 32.73 -49.19
N THR A 36 -15.09 31.88 -49.99
CA THR A 36 -15.53 31.58 -51.36
C THR A 36 -16.88 30.86 -51.38
N CYS A 37 -17.19 30.00 -50.41
CA CYS A 37 -18.53 29.41 -50.29
C CYS A 37 -19.58 30.47 -49.90
N LEU A 38 -19.26 31.36 -48.95
CA LEU A 38 -20.13 32.47 -48.54
C LEU A 38 -20.25 33.57 -49.62
N VAL A 39 -19.23 33.78 -50.46
CA VAL A 39 -19.18 34.70 -51.62
C VAL A 39 -19.79 34.07 -52.88
N ARG A 40 -19.75 32.75 -53.04
CA ARG A 40 -20.53 32.07 -54.09
C ARG A 40 -22.01 32.00 -53.76
N LEU A 41 -22.34 32.00 -52.47
CA LEU A 41 -23.69 32.22 -51.99
C LEU A 41 -24.03 33.72 -52.19
N ALA A 42 -23.28 34.65 -51.61
CA ALA A 42 -23.54 36.08 -51.74
C ALA A 42 -23.04 36.66 -53.07
N ASP A 43 -23.96 36.83 -54.02
CA ASP A 43 -23.75 37.43 -55.34
C ASP A 43 -22.81 38.66 -55.31
N GLU A 44 -22.11 38.91 -56.41
CA GLU A 44 -20.85 39.67 -56.53
C GLU A 44 -20.84 41.09 -55.90
N SER A 45 -22.01 41.67 -55.56
CA SER A 45 -22.14 42.99 -54.94
C SER A 45 -21.80 43.06 -53.44
N LEU A 46 -21.81 41.94 -52.69
CA LEU A 46 -21.47 41.93 -51.25
C LEU A 46 -20.02 41.49 -50.95
N ALA A 47 -19.33 40.96 -51.96
CA ALA A 47 -17.97 40.43 -51.83
C ALA A 47 -16.93 41.50 -51.45
N ASP A 48 -17.15 42.76 -51.85
CA ASP A 48 -16.15 43.82 -51.67
C ASP A 48 -16.01 44.28 -50.22
N HIS A 49 -17.02 44.11 -49.37
CA HIS A 49 -16.90 44.35 -47.93
C HIS A 49 -16.13 43.25 -47.18
N TRP A 50 -16.10 42.04 -47.73
CA TRP A 50 -15.39 40.91 -47.12
C TRP A 50 -13.92 40.81 -47.60
N ARG A 51 -13.63 41.30 -48.82
CA ARG A 51 -12.30 41.22 -49.46
C ARG A 51 -11.23 42.14 -48.86
N THR A 52 -11.58 43.19 -48.12
CA THR A 52 -10.64 44.25 -47.74
C THR A 52 -9.86 44.04 -46.43
N SER A 53 -9.70 42.80 -45.95
CA SER A 53 -8.73 42.57 -44.86
C SER A 53 -8.06 41.20 -44.97
N ASN A 54 -6.74 41.23 -45.21
CA ASN A 54 -5.85 40.07 -45.36
C ASN A 54 -6.18 38.90 -44.43
N LEU A 55 -6.44 37.72 -45.00
CA LEU A 55 -6.74 36.48 -44.28
C LEU A 55 -5.78 35.37 -44.69
N GLU A 56 -4.89 34.97 -43.78
CA GLU A 56 -4.43 33.59 -43.72
C GLU A 56 -4.33 33.17 -42.25
N ALA A 57 -5.05 32.09 -41.91
CA ALA A 57 -4.74 31.17 -40.82
C ALA A 57 -5.75 29.99 -40.84
N CYS A 58 -5.26 28.85 -41.34
CA CYS A 58 -5.89 27.52 -41.53
C CYS A 58 -6.90 27.34 -42.67
N ASN A 59 -6.52 26.45 -43.61
CA ASN A 59 -7.33 25.98 -44.73
C ASN A 59 -8.19 24.78 -44.32
N ILE A 60 -9.44 25.01 -43.92
CA ILE A 60 -10.42 23.92 -43.81
C ILE A 60 -11.02 23.69 -45.20
N ARG A 61 -11.00 22.44 -45.66
CA ARG A 61 -11.48 22.01 -46.98
C ARG A 61 -12.44 20.83 -46.84
N GLY A 62 -13.29 20.60 -47.85
CA GLY A 62 -14.20 19.45 -47.87
C GLY A 62 -15.41 19.60 -46.93
N GLY A 63 -15.88 18.49 -46.37
CA GLY A 63 -17.09 18.41 -45.54
C GLY A 63 -17.16 19.42 -44.37
N PRO A 64 -16.07 19.69 -43.62
CA PRO A 64 -16.12 20.65 -42.51
C PRO A 64 -16.28 22.12 -42.95
N ALA A 65 -15.81 22.49 -44.15
CA ALA A 65 -16.03 23.83 -44.70
C ALA A 65 -17.49 24.01 -45.13
N LEU A 66 -18.11 22.97 -45.68
CA LEU A 66 -19.54 22.92 -45.98
C LEU A 66 -20.38 22.97 -44.70
N ALA A 67 -19.98 22.27 -43.64
CA ALA A 67 -20.62 22.34 -42.34
C ALA A 67 -20.58 23.75 -41.73
N ALA A 68 -19.42 24.41 -41.75
CA ALA A 68 -19.28 25.78 -41.27
C ALA A 68 -20.16 26.77 -42.05
N ALA A 69 -20.19 26.66 -43.39
CA ALA A 69 -21.02 27.51 -44.25
C ALA A 69 -22.53 27.23 -44.03
N SER A 70 -22.92 25.95 -43.95
CA SER A 70 -24.30 25.54 -43.66
C SER A 70 -24.80 26.11 -42.34
N PHE A 71 -23.97 26.02 -41.29
CA PHE A 71 -24.29 26.59 -39.99
C PHE A 71 -24.47 28.11 -40.04
N ILE A 72 -23.55 28.85 -40.68
CA ILE A 72 -23.62 30.32 -40.79
C ILE A 72 -24.88 30.79 -41.52
N VAL A 73 -25.31 30.07 -42.56
CA VAL A 73 -26.51 30.42 -43.35
C VAL A 73 -27.81 30.14 -42.59
N GLN A 74 -27.84 29.07 -41.80
CA GLN A 74 -29.01 28.68 -41.02
C GLN A 74 -29.10 29.43 -39.68
N ALA A 75 -27.98 29.91 -39.14
CA ALA A 75 -27.95 30.60 -37.86
C ALA A 75 -28.60 31.99 -37.94
N PRO A 76 -29.51 32.34 -37.00
CA PRO A 76 -30.08 33.68 -36.92
C PRO A 76 -29.01 34.70 -36.52
N GLY A 77 -28.93 35.81 -37.26
CA GLY A 77 -27.89 36.82 -37.12
C GLY A 77 -28.05 37.99 -38.10
N PRO A 78 -27.12 38.97 -38.06
CA PRO A 78 -27.23 40.21 -38.83
C PRO A 78 -27.25 40.03 -40.36
N TRP A 79 -26.92 38.83 -40.84
CA TRP A 79 -26.91 38.49 -42.27
C TRP A 79 -27.90 37.37 -42.62
N HIS A 80 -28.74 36.95 -41.67
CA HIS A 80 -29.59 35.78 -41.84
C HIS A 80 -30.59 35.96 -43.00
N GLU A 81 -31.29 37.09 -43.06
CA GLU A 81 -32.26 37.35 -44.15
C GLU A 81 -31.58 37.41 -45.53
N ASP A 82 -30.41 38.04 -45.61
CA ASP A 82 -29.64 38.15 -46.85
C ASP A 82 -29.12 36.78 -47.30
N LEU A 83 -28.53 35.99 -46.39
CA LEU A 83 -28.01 34.65 -46.66
C LEU A 83 -29.14 33.66 -47.03
N GLN A 84 -30.31 33.75 -46.40
CA GLN A 84 -31.49 32.95 -46.75
C GLN A 84 -32.05 33.32 -48.12
N ARG A 85 -32.11 34.62 -48.46
CA ARG A 85 -32.51 35.10 -49.79
C ARG A 85 -31.56 34.58 -50.87
N ILE A 86 -30.27 34.66 -50.61
CA ILE A 86 -29.18 34.15 -51.44
C ILE A 86 -29.26 32.63 -51.65
N LEU A 87 -29.52 31.88 -50.57
CA LEU A 87 -29.69 30.42 -50.61
C LEU A 87 -30.85 30.04 -51.54
N HIS A 88 -31.98 30.76 -51.42
CA HIS A 88 -33.17 30.54 -52.23
C HIS A 88 -32.92 30.82 -53.72
N LEU A 89 -32.11 31.83 -54.04
CA LEU A 89 -31.77 32.21 -55.42
C LEU A 89 -30.72 31.27 -56.07
N SER A 90 -29.76 30.78 -55.28
CA SER A 90 -28.62 29.99 -55.78
C SER A 90 -28.94 28.50 -56.05
N ARG A 91 -30.13 28.01 -55.66
CA ARG A 91 -30.59 26.61 -55.81
C ARG A 91 -29.65 25.54 -55.21
N VAL A 92 -28.70 25.93 -54.36
CA VAL A 92 -27.79 25.01 -53.67
C VAL A 92 -28.57 24.36 -52.51
N GLN A 93 -28.70 23.03 -52.52
CA GLN A 93 -29.32 22.28 -51.43
C GLN A 93 -28.41 22.24 -50.19
N VAL A 94 -28.49 23.27 -49.35
CA VAL A 94 -27.81 23.30 -48.03
C VAL A 94 -28.61 22.56 -46.96
N ASP A 95 -29.88 22.21 -47.24
CA ASP A 95 -30.73 21.43 -46.33
C ASP A 95 -30.39 19.93 -46.28
N ARG A 96 -29.52 19.45 -47.18
CA ARG A 96 -28.97 18.08 -47.17
C ARG A 96 -27.49 18.05 -47.54
N PRO A 97 -26.61 18.55 -46.66
CA PRO A 97 -25.20 18.61 -46.96
C PRO A 97 -24.53 17.24 -46.67
N SER A 98 -23.64 16.81 -47.57
CA SER A 98 -22.85 15.59 -47.42
C SER A 98 -21.64 15.86 -46.51
N TYR A 99 -21.88 16.00 -45.20
CA TYR A 99 -20.83 15.99 -44.19
C TYR A 99 -21.17 14.99 -43.09
N SER A 100 -20.16 14.34 -42.52
CA SER A 100 -20.32 13.47 -41.36
C SER A 100 -20.54 14.28 -40.08
N ALA A 101 -20.95 13.61 -38.99
CA ALA A 101 -21.06 14.25 -37.67
C ALA A 101 -19.72 14.81 -37.18
N SER A 102 -18.60 14.14 -37.46
CA SER A 102 -17.26 14.63 -37.10
C SER A 102 -16.85 15.85 -37.93
N GLU A 103 -17.21 15.87 -39.21
CA GLU A 103 -16.99 17.03 -40.07
C GLU A 103 -17.86 18.23 -39.64
N TYR A 104 -19.08 17.96 -39.15
CA TYR A 104 -19.95 18.98 -38.56
C TYR A 104 -19.33 19.59 -37.29
N THR A 105 -18.85 18.76 -36.36
CA THR A 105 -18.15 19.22 -35.15
C THR A 105 -16.92 20.07 -35.49
N VAL A 106 -16.09 19.63 -36.46
CA VAL A 106 -14.93 20.41 -36.94
C VAL A 106 -15.36 21.75 -37.56
N GLY A 107 -16.45 21.75 -38.33
CA GLY A 107 -17.04 22.97 -38.91
C GLY A 107 -17.51 23.95 -37.84
N LEU A 108 -18.19 23.48 -36.79
CA LEU A 108 -18.61 24.33 -35.68
C LEU A 108 -17.43 24.86 -34.86
N CYS A 109 -16.40 24.05 -34.60
CA CYS A 109 -15.16 24.48 -33.93
C CYS A 109 -14.46 25.61 -34.70
N TYR A 110 -14.55 25.56 -36.02
CA TYR A 110 -14.04 26.61 -36.88
C TYR A 110 -14.82 27.91 -36.75
N VAL A 111 -16.14 27.85 -36.86
CA VAL A 111 -17.02 29.04 -36.70
C VAL A 111 -16.81 29.64 -35.31
N ALA A 112 -16.84 28.83 -34.25
CA ALA A 112 -16.65 29.28 -32.87
C ALA A 112 -15.27 29.92 -32.61
N GLY A 113 -14.22 29.47 -33.30
CA GLY A 113 -12.86 29.98 -33.16
C GLY A 113 -12.47 31.15 -34.08
N ALA A 114 -13.27 31.49 -35.10
CA ALA A 114 -12.90 32.45 -36.13
C ALA A 114 -13.17 33.91 -35.73
N LYS A 115 -12.15 34.64 -35.26
CA LYS A 115 -12.29 36.03 -34.75
C LYS A 115 -12.91 37.04 -35.72
N GLY A 116 -12.87 36.79 -37.03
CA GLY A 116 -13.49 37.63 -38.04
C GLY A 116 -15.02 37.54 -38.12
N LEU A 117 -15.63 36.57 -37.43
CA LEU A 117 -17.08 36.41 -37.38
C LEU A 117 -17.70 37.18 -36.19
N PRO A 118 -18.97 37.64 -36.31
CA PRO A 118 -19.70 38.27 -35.22
C PRO A 118 -19.71 37.38 -33.98
N ALA A 119 -19.54 37.99 -32.81
CA ALA A 119 -19.49 37.26 -31.54
C ALA A 119 -20.72 36.36 -31.35
N GLY A 120 -21.92 36.83 -31.73
CA GLY A 120 -23.14 36.03 -31.64
C GLY A 120 -23.12 34.74 -32.45
N LEU A 121 -22.62 34.78 -33.70
CA LEU A 121 -22.49 33.59 -34.55
C LEU A 121 -21.44 32.61 -33.99
N ARG A 122 -20.32 33.13 -33.48
CA ARG A 122 -19.28 32.29 -32.85
C ARG A 122 -19.78 31.58 -31.61
N HIS A 123 -20.57 32.27 -30.78
CA HIS A 123 -21.13 31.69 -29.57
C HIS A 123 -22.28 30.73 -29.86
N GLN A 124 -23.13 30.99 -30.84
CA GLN A 124 -24.13 30.02 -31.31
C GLN A 124 -23.47 28.74 -31.83
N ALA A 125 -22.32 28.84 -32.52
CA ALA A 125 -21.56 27.66 -32.94
C ALA A 125 -21.00 26.89 -31.74
N ALA A 126 -20.52 27.59 -30.70
CA ALA A 126 -20.06 26.97 -29.47
C ALA A 126 -21.20 26.36 -28.64
N ASP A 127 -22.38 26.97 -28.66
CA ASP A 127 -23.60 26.44 -28.05
C ASP A 127 -24.07 25.17 -28.78
N ALA A 128 -24.05 25.17 -30.11
CA ALA A 128 -24.34 23.99 -30.93
C ALA A 128 -23.33 22.85 -30.69
N LEU A 129 -22.05 23.17 -30.44
CA LEU A 129 -21.03 22.19 -30.03
C LEU A 129 -21.36 21.55 -28.68
N ALA A 130 -21.81 22.34 -27.70
CA ALA A 130 -22.17 21.85 -26.37
C ALA A 130 -23.49 21.04 -26.36
N HIS A 131 -24.42 21.31 -27.28
CA HIS A 131 -25.67 20.56 -27.43
C HIS A 131 -25.48 19.18 -28.10
N GLY A 132 -24.40 18.97 -28.85
CA GLY A 132 -24.17 17.79 -29.69
C GLY A 132 -24.02 16.44 -28.96
N ARG A 133 -24.05 16.39 -27.62
CA ARG A 133 -23.87 15.20 -26.76
C ARG A 133 -22.57 14.41 -27.00
N ASP A 134 -21.59 14.98 -27.70
CA ASP A 134 -20.26 14.39 -27.89
C ASP A 134 -19.26 15.10 -26.95
N ASP A 135 -18.52 14.31 -26.16
CA ASP A 135 -17.53 14.80 -25.19
C ASP A 135 -16.51 15.73 -25.86
N LEU A 136 -16.17 15.45 -27.12
CA LEU A 136 -15.24 16.28 -27.90
C LEU A 136 -15.80 17.67 -28.22
N GLY A 137 -17.08 17.76 -28.58
CA GLY A 137 -17.76 19.03 -28.86
C GLY A 137 -17.87 19.91 -27.61
N TYR A 138 -18.15 19.29 -26.46
CA TYR A 138 -18.18 19.98 -25.17
C TYR A 138 -16.81 20.53 -24.77
N LEU A 139 -15.74 19.74 -24.90
CA LEU A 139 -14.37 20.17 -24.62
C LEU A 139 -13.94 21.37 -25.47
N GLU A 140 -14.31 21.36 -26.75
CA GLU A 140 -14.03 22.46 -27.67
C GLU A 140 -14.84 23.73 -27.34
N ALA A 141 -16.14 23.59 -27.07
CA ALA A 141 -16.98 24.71 -26.62
C ALA A 141 -16.40 25.38 -25.37
N ARG A 142 -15.94 24.58 -24.40
CA ARG A 142 -15.28 25.03 -23.17
C ARG A 142 -14.02 25.83 -23.40
N TYR A 143 -13.25 25.49 -24.41
CA TYR A 143 -12.02 26.21 -24.73
C TYR A 143 -12.29 27.49 -25.54
N LEU A 144 -13.32 27.50 -26.39
CA LEU A 144 -13.60 28.60 -27.32
C LEU A 144 -14.47 29.72 -26.70
N LEU A 145 -15.46 29.39 -25.86
CA LEU A 145 -16.35 30.36 -25.20
C LEU A 145 -15.63 31.44 -24.36
N PRO A 146 -14.66 31.12 -23.48
CA PRO A 146 -13.91 32.13 -22.73
C PRO A 146 -13.19 33.15 -23.62
N ARG A 147 -12.84 32.77 -24.85
CA ARG A 147 -12.13 33.64 -25.81
C ARG A 147 -13.07 34.57 -26.56
N ASN A 148 -14.37 34.32 -26.51
CA ASN A 148 -15.42 35.07 -27.20
C ASN A 148 -16.15 36.07 -26.28
N SER A 149 -15.67 36.27 -25.04
CA SER A 149 -16.25 37.08 -23.96
C SER A 149 -17.43 36.42 -23.23
N TRP A 150 -17.24 36.16 -21.93
CA TRP A 150 -18.25 35.63 -21.03
C TRP A 150 -19.43 36.59 -20.79
N ASP A 151 -19.20 37.89 -20.98
CA ASP A 151 -20.24 38.90 -20.76
C ASP A 151 -21.39 38.71 -21.78
N TRP A 152 -21.07 38.33 -23.02
CA TRP A 152 -22.07 37.99 -24.03
C TRP A 152 -22.82 36.69 -23.71
N LEU A 153 -22.14 35.67 -23.17
CA LEU A 153 -22.83 34.43 -22.77
C LEU A 153 -23.84 34.71 -21.65
N ALA A 154 -23.47 35.56 -20.68
CA ALA A 154 -24.41 35.99 -19.65
C ALA A 154 -25.63 36.72 -20.24
N ASP A 155 -25.43 37.61 -21.20
CA ASP A 155 -26.53 38.30 -21.89
C ASP A 155 -27.38 37.34 -22.74
N ALA A 156 -26.77 36.43 -23.49
CA ALA A 156 -27.48 35.41 -24.28
C ALA A 156 -28.25 34.41 -23.41
N VAL A 157 -27.77 34.12 -22.19
CA VAL A 157 -28.50 33.35 -21.19
C VAL A 157 -29.71 34.13 -20.69
N ARG A 158 -29.56 35.43 -20.39
CA ARG A 158 -30.69 36.30 -20.00
C ARG A 158 -31.74 36.40 -21.11
N ASP A 159 -31.32 36.43 -22.36
CA ASP A 159 -32.18 36.46 -23.55
C ASP A 159 -32.77 35.06 -23.89
N GLY A 160 -32.32 34.00 -23.21
CA GLY A 160 -32.90 32.66 -23.26
C GLY A 160 -32.36 31.74 -24.35
N TRP A 161 -31.26 32.09 -25.01
CA TRP A 161 -30.77 31.35 -26.17
C TRP A 161 -29.63 30.38 -25.87
N ALA A 162 -28.88 30.56 -24.77
CA ALA A 162 -27.71 29.75 -24.42
C ALA A 162 -27.85 28.99 -23.08
N LEU A 163 -29.08 28.66 -22.70
CA LEU A 163 -29.41 28.10 -21.38
C LEU A 163 -28.68 26.78 -21.11
N TRP A 164 -28.76 25.81 -22.03
CA TRP A 164 -28.17 24.48 -21.86
C TRP A 164 -26.64 24.55 -21.67
N THR A 165 -25.96 25.32 -22.52
CA THR A 165 -24.51 25.55 -22.43
C THR A 165 -24.16 26.11 -21.06
N ALA A 166 -24.87 27.14 -20.60
CA ALA A 166 -24.62 27.73 -19.29
C ALA A 166 -24.80 26.75 -18.12
N HIS A 167 -25.75 25.80 -18.19
CA HIS A 167 -25.92 24.76 -17.17
C HIS A 167 -24.68 23.86 -17.09
N LEU A 168 -24.14 23.43 -18.23
CA LEU A 168 -22.93 22.61 -18.28
C LEU A 168 -21.70 23.34 -17.72
N PHE A 169 -21.57 24.65 -17.98
CA PHE A 169 -20.47 25.45 -17.42
C PHE A 169 -20.61 25.68 -15.91
N ALA A 170 -21.82 25.84 -15.41
CA ALA A 170 -22.05 25.99 -13.97
C ALA A 170 -21.61 24.74 -13.20
N ALA A 171 -21.88 23.55 -13.77
CA ALA A 171 -21.55 22.26 -13.18
C ALA A 171 -20.08 21.85 -13.32
N ASP A 172 -19.35 22.31 -14.35
CA ASP A 172 -17.96 21.91 -14.59
C ASP A 172 -16.98 22.57 -13.59
N GLU A 173 -16.49 21.77 -12.63
CA GLU A 173 -15.53 22.22 -11.61
C GLU A 173 -14.18 22.67 -12.15
N THR A 174 -13.84 22.25 -13.37
CA THR A 174 -12.56 22.58 -13.98
C THR A 174 -12.60 23.92 -14.74
N VAL A 175 -13.75 24.61 -14.76
CA VAL A 175 -13.91 26.00 -15.22
C VAL A 175 -13.57 26.97 -14.07
N PRO A 176 -12.90 28.11 -14.32
CA PRO A 176 -12.59 29.07 -13.27
C PRO A 176 -13.83 29.50 -12.48
N LEU A 177 -13.74 29.48 -11.15
CA LEU A 177 -14.87 29.77 -10.26
C LEU A 177 -15.55 31.12 -10.55
N THR A 178 -14.77 32.15 -10.88
CA THR A 178 -15.30 33.48 -11.24
C THR A 178 -16.23 33.42 -12.46
N THR A 179 -15.95 32.52 -13.40
CA THR A 179 -16.75 32.30 -14.60
C THR A 179 -18.01 31.52 -14.27
N ARG A 180 -17.88 30.41 -13.53
CA ARG A 180 -19.01 29.59 -13.06
C ARG A 180 -20.05 30.43 -12.33
N VAL A 181 -19.58 31.32 -11.44
CA VAL A 181 -20.42 32.25 -10.67
C VAL A 181 -21.15 33.27 -11.57
N ARG A 182 -20.49 33.86 -12.57
CA ARG A 182 -21.14 34.82 -13.48
C ARG A 182 -22.21 34.16 -14.36
N VAL A 183 -21.90 33.00 -14.94
CA VAL A 183 -22.82 32.24 -15.79
C VAL A 183 -24.02 31.77 -14.97
N SER A 184 -23.78 31.32 -13.73
CA SER A 184 -24.84 30.92 -12.80
C SER A 184 -25.72 32.08 -12.36
N LEU A 185 -25.18 33.30 -12.27
CA LEU A 185 -25.97 34.49 -11.99
C LEU A 185 -26.90 34.81 -13.14
N ALA A 186 -26.41 34.75 -14.38
CA ALA A 186 -27.25 34.92 -15.56
C ALA A 186 -28.35 33.84 -15.64
N LEU A 187 -28.05 32.59 -15.29
CA LEU A 187 -29.03 31.51 -15.19
C LEU A 187 -30.10 31.77 -14.12
N ALA A 188 -29.69 32.32 -12.97
CA ALA A 188 -30.59 32.66 -11.89
C ALA A 188 -31.49 33.87 -12.25
N GLU A 189 -30.97 34.85 -13.00
CA GLU A 189 -31.70 36.04 -13.47
C GLU A 189 -32.64 35.74 -14.66
N HIS A 190 -32.38 34.69 -15.44
CA HIS A 190 -33.20 34.34 -16.59
C HIS A 190 -34.61 33.88 -16.19
N LYS A 191 -35.63 34.47 -16.84
CA LYS A 191 -37.05 34.19 -16.60
C LYS A 191 -37.47 32.89 -17.30
N HIS A 192 -37.37 31.76 -16.61
CA HIS A 192 -37.95 30.50 -17.07
C HIS A 192 -39.42 30.36 -16.59
N PRO A 193 -40.36 29.84 -17.41
CA PRO A 193 -41.76 29.62 -17.01
C PRO A 193 -41.97 28.50 -15.97
N ALA A 194 -40.92 27.79 -15.57
CA ALA A 194 -40.97 26.75 -14.53
C ALA A 194 -39.80 26.99 -13.57
N GLY A 195 -40.09 27.18 -12.27
CA GLY A 195 -39.18 27.63 -11.22
C GLY A 195 -38.00 26.71 -10.84
N TYR A 196 -37.42 25.98 -11.78
CA TYR A 196 -36.29 25.08 -11.52
C TYR A 196 -34.99 25.86 -11.24
N VAL A 197 -34.43 25.71 -10.03
CA VAL A 197 -33.07 26.14 -9.68
C VAL A 197 -32.09 25.03 -10.08
N PRO A 198 -31.13 25.30 -10.98
CA PRO A 198 -30.11 24.31 -11.29
C PRO A 198 -29.27 24.01 -10.06
N GLU A 199 -29.05 22.74 -9.76
CA GLU A 199 -28.25 22.27 -8.62
C GLU A 199 -26.86 22.93 -8.57
N ALA A 200 -26.26 23.19 -9.74
CA ALA A 200 -24.99 23.89 -9.86
C ALA A 200 -25.01 25.32 -9.29
N VAL A 201 -26.15 26.04 -9.38
CA VAL A 201 -26.33 27.37 -8.80
C VAL A 201 -26.34 27.28 -7.27
N GLU A 202 -27.00 26.27 -6.71
CA GLU A 202 -27.07 26.02 -5.28
C GLU A 202 -25.70 25.70 -4.69
N GLN A 203 -24.96 24.81 -5.36
CA GLN A 203 -23.60 24.44 -5.00
C GLN A 203 -22.66 25.66 -4.99
N LEU A 204 -22.84 26.60 -5.93
CA LEU A 204 -22.05 27.84 -6.01
C LEU A 204 -22.40 28.87 -4.92
N VAL A 205 -23.65 28.93 -4.48
CA VAL A 205 -24.06 29.73 -3.31
C VAL A 205 -23.43 29.17 -2.02
N ALA A 206 -23.22 27.86 -1.93
CA ALA A 206 -22.49 27.23 -0.82
C ALA A 206 -20.96 27.25 -0.99
N HIS A 207 -20.47 27.60 -2.18
CA HIS A 207 -19.05 27.43 -2.53
C HIS A 207 -18.14 28.40 -1.77
N GLN A 208 -17.29 27.84 -0.90
CA GLN A 208 -16.49 28.61 0.05
C GLN A 208 -15.36 29.45 -0.58
N GLY A 209 -15.07 29.24 -1.87
CA GLY A 209 -14.13 30.07 -2.66
C GLY A 209 -14.79 31.26 -3.34
N ALA A 210 -16.12 31.33 -3.41
CA ALA A 210 -16.83 32.42 -4.06
C ALA A 210 -16.89 33.65 -3.15
N SER A 211 -16.84 34.84 -3.72
CA SER A 211 -16.88 36.07 -2.93
C SER A 211 -18.23 36.21 -2.22
N SER A 212 -18.22 36.80 -1.03
CA SER A 212 -19.45 37.00 -0.26
C SER A 212 -20.52 37.79 -1.02
N ALA A 213 -20.12 38.76 -1.83
CA ALA A 213 -21.03 39.54 -2.67
C ALA A 213 -21.63 38.69 -3.80
N ALA A 214 -20.84 37.83 -4.43
CA ALA A 214 -21.34 37.00 -5.53
C ALA A 214 -22.26 35.88 -5.05
N ARG A 215 -21.96 35.27 -3.90
CA ARG A 215 -22.85 34.29 -3.27
C ARG A 215 -24.19 34.92 -2.89
N LEU A 216 -24.18 36.15 -2.35
CA LEU A 216 -25.39 36.92 -2.08
C LEU A 216 -26.18 37.22 -3.37
N ALA A 217 -25.53 37.73 -4.41
CA ALA A 217 -26.18 38.06 -5.68
C ALA A 217 -26.87 36.84 -6.30
N LEU A 218 -26.24 35.66 -6.25
CA LEU A 218 -26.84 34.40 -6.70
C LEU A 218 -28.10 34.05 -5.89
N ALA A 219 -28.03 34.10 -4.55
CA ALA A 219 -29.18 33.78 -3.72
C ALA A 219 -30.31 34.80 -3.86
N VAL A 220 -30.00 36.09 -4.04
CA VAL A 220 -30.99 37.14 -4.33
C VAL A 220 -31.70 36.86 -5.65
N ALA A 221 -30.94 36.56 -6.71
CA ALA A 221 -31.50 36.24 -8.02
C ALA A 221 -32.41 35.01 -7.97
N VAL A 222 -32.00 33.96 -7.23
CA VAL A 222 -32.85 32.78 -6.99
C VAL A 222 -34.10 33.14 -6.17
N ALA A 223 -33.97 33.94 -5.11
CA ALA A 223 -35.09 34.36 -4.26
C ALA A 223 -36.13 35.20 -5.01
N GLN A 224 -35.70 36.10 -5.91
CA GLN A 224 -36.60 36.88 -6.75
C GLN A 224 -37.38 36.01 -7.74
N ARG A 225 -36.78 34.90 -8.18
CA ARG A 225 -37.37 33.99 -9.17
C ARG A 225 -38.25 32.91 -8.55
N ALA A 226 -37.75 32.25 -7.50
CA ALA A 226 -38.37 31.12 -6.82
C ALA A 226 -38.21 31.29 -5.30
N PRO A 227 -39.06 32.12 -4.66
CA PRO A 227 -38.89 32.48 -3.25
C PRO A 227 -38.82 31.27 -2.32
N LYS A 228 -39.71 30.28 -2.50
CA LYS A 228 -39.78 29.09 -1.64
C LYS A 228 -38.55 28.19 -1.75
N ASP A 229 -37.98 28.08 -2.95
CA ASP A 229 -36.80 27.24 -3.21
C ASP A 229 -35.50 27.93 -2.74
N ALA A 230 -35.53 29.26 -2.59
CA ALA A 230 -34.39 30.04 -2.10
C ALA A 230 -34.17 29.97 -0.59
N VAL A 231 -35.13 29.49 0.20
CA VAL A 231 -35.06 29.48 1.68
C VAL A 231 -33.82 28.74 2.16
N GLY A 232 -33.52 27.56 1.60
CA GLY A 232 -32.32 26.80 1.95
C GLY A 232 -31.03 27.57 1.67
N LEU A 233 -30.95 28.22 0.51
CA LEU A 233 -29.79 29.01 0.08
C LEU A 233 -29.56 30.24 0.96
N LEU A 234 -30.64 30.95 1.31
CA LEU A 234 -30.57 32.12 2.18
C LEU A 234 -30.19 31.72 3.61
N CYS A 235 -30.68 30.58 4.13
CA CYS A 235 -30.25 30.03 5.41
C CYS A 235 -28.76 29.62 5.40
N CYS A 236 -28.28 28.97 4.34
CA CYS A 236 -26.87 28.63 4.18
C CYS A 236 -25.97 29.87 4.17
N LEU A 237 -26.38 30.94 3.48
CA LEU A 237 -25.65 32.21 3.48
C LEU A 237 -25.68 32.90 4.85
N ALA A 238 -26.84 32.93 5.50
CA ALA A 238 -26.99 33.57 6.80
C ALA A 238 -26.15 32.86 7.85
N SER A 239 -26.08 31.54 7.84
CA SER A 239 -25.34 30.75 8.84
C SER A 239 -23.82 30.65 8.59
N ASP A 240 -23.33 31.00 7.40
CA ASP A 240 -21.91 30.84 7.06
C ASP A 240 -21.03 31.95 7.69
N PRO A 241 -20.06 31.62 8.56
CA PRO A 241 -19.19 32.61 9.21
C PRO A 241 -18.19 33.29 8.26
N ILE A 242 -17.97 32.76 7.06
CA ILE A 242 -17.04 33.32 6.05
C ILE A 242 -17.69 34.48 5.28
N VAL A 243 -19.02 34.49 5.19
CA VAL A 243 -19.82 35.53 4.54
C VAL A 243 -19.77 36.81 5.39
N GLN A 244 -19.68 37.97 4.73
CA GLN A 244 -19.64 39.26 5.41
C GLN A 244 -20.95 39.51 6.16
N ALA A 245 -20.86 40.06 7.37
CA ALA A 245 -22.02 40.27 8.24
C ALA A 245 -23.16 41.05 7.55
N GLY A 246 -22.84 42.10 6.79
CA GLY A 246 -23.85 42.86 6.03
C GLY A 246 -24.59 42.02 4.99
N HIS A 247 -23.91 41.08 4.32
CA HIS A 247 -24.53 40.18 3.36
C HIS A 247 -25.39 39.09 4.04
N ARG A 248 -24.97 38.61 5.23
CA ARG A 248 -25.78 37.70 6.04
C ARG A 248 -27.07 38.37 6.51
N MET A 249 -26.97 39.62 6.97
CA MET A 249 -28.14 40.41 7.37
C MET A 249 -29.07 40.69 6.18
N HIS A 250 -28.53 40.92 4.98
CA HIS A 250 -29.34 41.07 3.78
C HIS A 250 -30.09 39.78 3.41
N ALA A 251 -29.44 38.62 3.51
CA ALA A 251 -30.09 37.33 3.30
C ALA A 251 -31.20 37.06 4.33
N ILE A 252 -30.99 37.44 5.60
CA ILE A 252 -32.02 37.37 6.65
C ILE A 252 -33.20 38.30 6.33
N GLY A 253 -32.94 39.51 5.86
CA GLY A 253 -34.00 40.43 5.43
C GLY A 253 -34.84 39.88 4.27
N LEU A 254 -34.23 39.14 3.34
CA LEU A 254 -34.98 38.43 2.30
C LEU A 254 -35.75 37.23 2.83
N LEU A 255 -35.23 36.53 3.85
CA LEU A 255 -35.98 35.48 4.54
C LEU A 255 -37.23 36.04 5.24
N ASP A 256 -37.22 37.27 5.74
CA ASP A 256 -38.43 37.86 6.36
C ASP A 256 -39.62 37.96 5.41
N GLU A 257 -39.35 38.19 4.13
CA GLU A 257 -40.36 38.32 3.10
C GLU A 257 -40.94 36.94 2.67
N VAL A 258 -40.21 35.85 2.94
CA VAL A 258 -40.50 34.51 2.41
C VAL A 258 -40.83 33.48 3.50
N ASP A 259 -40.03 33.41 4.56
CA ASP A 259 -40.16 32.54 5.73
C ASP A 259 -39.68 33.26 7.01
N PRO A 260 -40.58 33.97 7.72
CA PRO A 260 -40.21 34.78 8.88
C PRO A 260 -39.76 33.93 10.08
N ALA A 261 -40.18 32.66 10.17
CA ALA A 261 -39.75 31.77 11.23
C ALA A 261 -38.26 31.40 11.06
N LYS A 262 -37.85 31.10 9.82
CA LYS A 262 -36.44 30.85 9.50
C LYS A 262 -35.58 32.10 9.62
N ALA A 263 -36.12 33.28 9.29
CA ALA A 263 -35.41 34.55 9.49
C ALA A 263 -35.05 34.76 10.98
N GLU A 264 -36.00 34.54 11.89
CA GLU A 264 -35.76 34.69 13.34
C GLU A 264 -34.75 33.66 13.87
N GLU A 265 -34.83 32.41 13.41
CA GLU A 265 -33.84 31.38 13.71
C GLU A 265 -32.43 31.85 13.31
N MET A 266 -32.27 32.36 12.09
CA MET A 266 -30.98 32.83 11.59
C MET A 266 -30.46 34.08 12.31
N ARG A 267 -31.33 35.01 12.74
CA ARG A 267 -30.95 36.16 13.58
C ARG A 267 -30.37 35.72 14.92
N SER A 268 -31.01 34.73 15.55
CA SER A 268 -30.53 34.20 16.83
C SER A 268 -29.12 33.61 16.70
N LEU A 269 -28.84 32.93 15.57
CA LEU A 269 -27.54 32.33 15.27
C LEU A 269 -26.45 33.37 14.97
N GLN A 270 -26.78 34.54 14.41
CA GLN A 270 -25.78 35.59 14.11
C GLN A 270 -24.96 36.00 15.33
N THR A 271 -25.58 36.01 16.51
CA THR A 271 -24.94 36.44 17.77
C THR A 271 -23.82 35.50 18.22
N ARG A 272 -23.78 34.27 17.69
CA ARG A 272 -22.83 33.22 18.08
C ARG A 272 -21.74 32.97 17.04
N LEU A 273 -21.86 33.56 15.84
CA LEU A 273 -20.90 33.34 14.76
C LEU A 273 -19.64 34.18 14.98
N PRO A 274 -18.44 33.60 14.77
CA PRO A 274 -17.20 34.37 14.81
C PRO A 274 -17.15 35.42 13.69
N SER A 275 -16.26 36.41 13.86
CA SER A 275 -16.03 37.39 12.80
C SER A 275 -15.51 36.71 11.52
N SER A 276 -15.83 37.28 10.35
CA SER A 276 -15.38 36.72 9.07
C SER A 276 -13.87 36.62 8.94
N GLN A 277 -13.11 37.53 9.59
CA GLN A 277 -11.65 37.47 9.63
C GLN A 277 -11.16 36.30 10.48
N THR A 278 -11.75 36.09 11.65
CA THR A 278 -11.43 34.96 12.54
C THR A 278 -11.73 33.62 11.88
N ALA A 279 -12.90 33.50 11.24
CA ALA A 279 -13.29 32.28 10.52
C ALA A 279 -12.35 31.97 9.34
N ARG A 280 -11.94 32.99 8.58
CA ARG A 280 -10.95 32.82 7.49
C ARG A 280 -9.58 32.40 8.01
N LYS A 281 -9.14 32.94 9.16
CA LYS A 281 -7.86 32.58 9.78
C LYS A 281 -7.86 31.13 10.25
N GLN A 282 -8.86 30.72 11.03
CA GLN A 282 -9.00 29.34 11.52
C GLN A 282 -9.02 28.33 10.37
N ARG A 283 -9.68 28.68 9.25
CA ARG A 283 -9.71 27.84 8.06
C ARG A 283 -8.34 27.72 7.38
N ARG A 284 -7.59 28.82 7.26
CA ARG A 284 -6.22 28.77 6.70
C ARG A 284 -5.33 27.85 7.52
N GLU A 285 -5.40 27.94 8.84
CA GLU A 285 -4.64 27.09 9.76
C GLU A 285 -5.07 25.61 9.64
N ALA A 286 -6.35 25.33 9.44
CA ALA A 286 -6.85 23.97 9.23
C ALA A 286 -6.37 23.37 7.90
N VAL A 287 -6.40 24.15 6.82
CA VAL A 287 -5.90 23.73 5.49
C VAL A 287 -4.39 23.50 5.55
N GLU A 288 -3.63 24.41 6.14
CA GLU A 288 -2.18 24.27 6.29
C GLU A 288 -1.81 23.01 7.09
N ARG A 289 -2.57 22.69 8.15
CA ARG A 289 -2.38 21.46 8.91
C ARG A 289 -2.67 20.22 8.07
N ALA A 290 -3.78 20.21 7.32
CA ALA A 290 -4.13 19.10 6.43
C ALA A 290 -3.10 18.91 5.29
N GLU A 291 -2.57 20.00 4.74
CA GLU A 291 -1.50 19.95 3.73
C GLU A 291 -0.20 19.39 4.30
N LYS A 292 0.20 19.81 5.51
CA LYS A 292 1.37 19.27 6.22
C LYS A 292 1.22 17.78 6.53
N GLU A 293 0.06 17.35 7.00
CA GLU A 293 -0.24 15.93 7.24
C GLU A 293 -0.25 15.13 5.93
N GLY A 294 -0.79 15.70 4.85
CA GLY A 294 -0.79 15.09 3.53
C GLY A 294 0.61 15.00 2.90
N ALA A 295 1.49 15.97 3.18
CA ALA A 295 2.89 15.92 2.77
C ALA A 295 3.66 14.85 3.58
N ALA A 296 3.51 14.84 4.91
CA ALA A 296 4.13 13.83 5.76
C ALA A 296 3.69 12.40 5.43
N ARG A 297 2.44 12.20 5.00
CA ARG A 297 1.95 10.90 4.48
C ARG A 297 2.62 10.53 3.16
N ARG A 298 2.77 11.50 2.25
CA ARG A 298 3.44 11.30 0.96
C ARG A 298 4.91 10.92 1.15
N ASP A 299 5.61 11.58 2.07
CA ASP A 299 7.01 11.29 2.40
C ASP A 299 7.20 9.88 2.98
N ARG A 300 6.22 9.36 3.74
CA ARG A 300 6.25 7.97 4.24
C ARG A 300 5.89 6.92 3.19
N SER A 301 5.18 7.32 2.14
CA SER A 301 4.74 6.43 1.05
C SER A 301 5.73 6.33 -0.10
N THR A 302 6.90 6.98 0.00
CA THR A 302 7.92 6.88 -1.04
C THR A 302 8.49 5.45 -1.09
N PRO A 303 8.88 4.97 -2.30
CA PRO A 303 9.55 3.67 -2.45
C PRO A 303 10.81 3.56 -1.60
N GLU A 304 11.58 4.64 -1.46
CA GLU A 304 12.81 4.69 -0.66
C GLU A 304 12.51 4.45 0.83
N ALA A 305 11.49 5.12 1.37
CA ALA A 305 11.08 4.92 2.77
C ALA A 305 10.46 3.53 3.02
N ALA A 306 9.91 2.88 1.99
CA ALA A 306 9.45 1.50 2.09
C ALA A 306 10.62 0.52 2.10
N VAL A 307 11.63 0.75 1.26
CA VAL A 307 12.88 -0.02 1.23
C VAL A 307 13.65 0.09 2.55
N GLU A 308 13.81 1.29 3.09
CA GLU A 308 14.52 1.49 4.37
C GLU A 308 13.84 0.75 5.53
N ARG A 309 12.50 0.75 5.57
CA ARG A 309 11.72 -0.02 6.56
C ARG A 309 11.88 -1.52 6.39
N LEU A 310 11.90 -2.01 5.14
CA LEU A 310 12.14 -3.43 4.85
C LEU A 310 13.55 -3.83 5.27
N ASP A 311 14.57 -3.05 4.90
CA ASP A 311 15.98 -3.30 5.23
C ASP A 311 16.20 -3.27 6.75
N SER A 312 15.60 -2.31 7.45
CA SER A 312 15.63 -2.25 8.92
C SER A 312 14.98 -3.47 9.57
N LYS A 313 13.83 -3.94 9.05
CA LYS A 313 13.16 -5.11 9.62
C LYS A 313 13.90 -6.43 9.33
N ILE A 314 14.53 -6.54 8.17
CA ILE A 314 15.41 -7.68 7.84
C ILE A 314 16.60 -7.70 8.80
N GLU A 315 17.26 -6.56 9.02
CA GLU A 315 18.42 -6.46 9.92
C GLU A 315 18.03 -6.73 11.37
N GLU A 316 16.87 -6.24 11.83
CA GLU A 316 16.31 -6.53 13.16
C GLU A 316 16.15 -8.04 13.36
N LEU A 317 15.50 -8.73 12.42
CA LEU A 317 15.28 -10.18 12.50
C LEU A 317 16.58 -11.00 12.42
N LEU A 318 17.55 -10.57 11.60
CA LEU A 318 18.89 -11.19 11.57
C LEU A 318 19.66 -10.91 12.86
N GLY A 319 19.50 -9.73 13.46
CA GLY A 319 20.04 -9.37 14.76
C GLY A 319 19.50 -10.27 15.87
N ASP A 320 18.19 -10.47 15.91
CA ASP A 320 17.53 -11.36 16.87
C ASP A 320 18.00 -12.81 16.73
N LEU A 321 18.12 -13.30 15.49
CA LEU A 321 18.60 -14.65 15.20
C LEU A 321 20.05 -14.86 15.69
N ARG A 322 20.92 -13.88 15.45
CA ARG A 322 22.30 -13.88 15.96
C ARG A 322 22.31 -13.86 17.49
N GLY A 323 21.56 -12.96 18.11
CA GLY A 323 21.52 -12.78 19.56
C GLY A 323 21.00 -14.01 20.31
N ARG A 324 20.04 -14.74 19.74
CA ARG A 324 19.43 -15.93 20.38
C ARG A 324 20.40 -17.10 20.59
N GLY A 325 21.45 -17.23 19.78
CA GLY A 325 22.43 -18.32 19.96
C GLY A 325 23.89 -17.89 19.92
N SER A 326 24.17 -16.58 19.89
CA SER A 326 25.43 -16.01 20.40
C SER A 326 25.38 -15.77 21.91
N ALA A 327 24.29 -16.14 22.58
CA ALA A 327 24.16 -15.91 24.00
C ALA A 327 25.02 -16.95 24.75
N ASP A 328 26.04 -16.44 25.44
CA ASP A 328 26.67 -16.99 26.63
C ASP A 328 25.69 -17.79 27.53
N SER A 329 24.39 -17.43 27.52
CA SER A 329 23.32 -18.15 28.25
C SER A 329 23.11 -19.61 27.83
N LEU A 330 23.44 -19.99 26.60
CA LEU A 330 23.37 -21.39 26.17
C LEU A 330 24.66 -22.17 26.40
N ALA A 331 25.77 -21.48 26.73
CA ALA A 331 27.12 -22.05 26.77
C ALA A 331 27.70 -22.16 28.20
N ASP A 332 27.35 -21.24 29.10
CA ASP A 332 28.22 -20.95 30.24
C ASP A 332 27.89 -21.69 31.55
N GLN A 333 26.75 -22.40 31.65
CA GLN A 333 26.28 -22.93 32.95
C GLN A 333 26.27 -24.46 33.05
N LEU A 334 26.08 -25.16 31.93
CA LEU A 334 25.96 -26.62 31.95
C LEU A 334 27.26 -27.30 32.42
N ASP A 335 28.43 -26.79 32.05
CA ASP A 335 29.71 -27.36 32.48
C ASP A 335 29.91 -27.21 34.00
N ASP A 336 29.64 -26.00 34.52
CA ASP A 336 29.73 -25.69 35.95
C ASP A 336 28.74 -26.56 36.75
N HIS A 337 27.48 -26.66 36.32
CA HIS A 337 26.46 -27.44 37.01
C HIS A 337 26.70 -28.96 36.93
N ILE A 338 27.28 -29.47 35.84
CA ILE A 338 27.75 -30.86 35.75
C ILE A 338 28.91 -31.09 36.72
N ALA A 339 29.86 -30.16 36.83
CA ALA A 339 31.00 -30.27 37.73
C ALA A 339 30.58 -30.17 39.21
N GLU A 340 29.52 -29.43 39.53
CA GLU A 340 28.96 -29.29 40.88
C GLU A 340 27.96 -30.39 41.26
N GLU A 341 27.71 -31.38 40.38
CA GLU A 341 26.73 -32.47 40.56
C GLU A 341 25.30 -31.93 40.84
N SER A 342 24.97 -30.74 40.30
CA SER A 342 23.73 -30.03 40.60
C SER A 342 22.58 -30.47 39.71
N TRP A 343 21.81 -31.43 40.22
CA TRP A 343 20.71 -32.08 39.49
C TRP A 343 19.65 -31.13 38.92
N GLU A 344 19.20 -30.18 39.73
CA GLU A 344 18.10 -29.28 39.36
C GLU A 344 18.55 -28.29 38.29
N GLU A 345 19.81 -27.86 38.35
CA GLU A 345 20.38 -26.86 37.47
C GLU A 345 20.71 -27.45 36.08
N VAL A 346 21.29 -28.64 36.00
CA VAL A 346 21.52 -29.33 34.71
C VAL A 346 20.20 -29.62 33.97
N VAL A 347 19.13 -29.94 34.70
CA VAL A 347 17.79 -30.13 34.10
C VAL A 347 17.25 -28.82 33.52
N GLN A 348 17.46 -27.72 34.24
CA GLN A 348 17.02 -26.40 33.80
C GLN A 348 17.80 -25.95 32.57
N ASP A 349 19.12 -26.14 32.53
CA ASP A 349 19.97 -25.79 31.40
C ASP A 349 19.56 -26.52 30.12
N VAL A 350 19.35 -27.85 30.21
CA VAL A 350 18.91 -28.66 29.07
C VAL A 350 17.50 -28.23 28.61
N ALA A 351 16.61 -27.90 29.55
CA ALA A 351 15.28 -27.40 29.21
C ALA A 351 15.33 -26.04 28.50
N ASP A 352 16.20 -25.13 28.94
CA ASP A 352 16.38 -23.81 28.34
C ASP A 352 16.99 -23.91 26.93
N ILE A 353 17.97 -24.80 26.74
CA ILE A 353 18.51 -25.14 25.41
C ILE A 353 17.40 -25.67 24.50
N CYS A 354 16.62 -26.64 24.96
CA CYS A 354 15.53 -27.23 24.19
C CYS A 354 14.44 -26.21 23.86
N HIS A 355 14.14 -25.30 24.79
CA HIS A 355 13.15 -24.25 24.60
C HIS A 355 13.56 -23.30 23.48
N VAL A 356 14.81 -22.85 23.46
CA VAL A 356 15.33 -21.93 22.44
C VAL A 356 15.29 -22.56 21.04
N ILE A 357 15.66 -23.84 20.91
CA ILE A 357 15.67 -24.55 19.62
C ILE A 357 14.25 -24.81 19.11
N ARG A 358 13.36 -25.28 20.00
CA ARG A 358 11.99 -25.68 19.65
C ARG A 358 11.01 -24.51 19.64
N ASP A 359 11.48 -23.29 19.87
CA ASP A 359 10.65 -22.09 19.84
C ASP A 359 10.04 -21.89 18.45
N GLU A 360 8.71 -21.94 18.37
CA GLU A 360 7.94 -21.68 17.15
C GLU A 360 8.24 -20.27 16.58
N GLU A 361 8.70 -19.34 17.41
CA GLU A 361 9.10 -18.00 16.98
C GLU A 361 10.35 -18.02 16.07
N VAL A 362 11.28 -18.95 16.25
CA VAL A 362 12.50 -19.04 15.41
C VAL A 362 12.15 -19.49 14.00
N ALA A 363 11.33 -20.54 13.89
CA ALA A 363 10.83 -21.02 12.61
C ALA A 363 9.97 -19.96 11.90
N SER A 364 9.14 -19.24 12.66
CA SER A 364 8.32 -18.14 12.15
C SER A 364 9.16 -16.95 11.68
N SER A 365 10.23 -16.62 12.40
CA SER A 365 11.17 -15.55 12.06
C SER A 365 11.94 -15.87 10.77
N LEU A 366 12.39 -17.12 10.59
CA LEU A 366 13.02 -17.56 9.33
C LEU A 366 12.06 -17.48 8.14
N ARG A 367 10.80 -17.87 8.31
CA ARG A 367 9.76 -17.71 7.27
C ARG A 367 9.51 -16.24 6.94
N LEU A 368 9.42 -15.38 7.96
CA LEU A 368 9.23 -13.96 7.77
C LEU A 368 10.43 -13.32 7.05
N LEU A 369 11.66 -13.68 7.43
CA LEU A 369 12.90 -13.25 6.77
C LEU A 369 12.91 -13.63 5.29
N GLU A 370 12.54 -14.86 4.95
CA GLU A 370 12.43 -15.31 3.55
C GLU A 370 11.42 -14.46 2.77
N VAL A 371 10.23 -14.21 3.32
CA VAL A 371 9.22 -13.39 2.66
C VAL A 371 9.71 -11.94 2.47
N LEU A 372 10.28 -11.33 3.51
CA LEU A 372 10.76 -9.94 3.44
C LEU A 372 11.91 -9.78 2.45
N THR A 373 12.84 -10.74 2.39
CA THR A 373 13.94 -10.70 1.42
C THR A 373 13.48 -10.97 -0.01
N GLN A 374 12.47 -11.83 -0.22
CA GLN A 374 11.82 -11.98 -1.53
C GLN A 374 11.18 -10.66 -1.98
N ILE A 375 10.43 -9.98 -1.09
CA ILE A 375 9.85 -8.66 -1.37
C ILE A 375 10.94 -7.63 -1.71
N ARG A 376 12.06 -7.65 -0.99
CA ARG A 376 13.14 -6.67 -1.12
C ARG A 376 14.04 -6.86 -2.34
N TYR A 377 14.32 -8.11 -2.71
CA TYR A 377 15.33 -8.45 -3.72
C TYR A 377 14.74 -9.06 -5.00
N GLY A 378 13.44 -9.39 -5.03
CA GLY A 378 12.75 -9.88 -6.23
C GLY A 378 13.20 -11.26 -6.71
N ASN A 379 14.02 -11.96 -5.92
CA ASN A 379 14.35 -13.35 -6.20
C ASN A 379 13.07 -14.17 -6.01
N GLY A 380 12.58 -14.78 -7.10
CA GLY A 380 11.47 -15.75 -7.04
C GLY A 380 11.79 -16.85 -6.03
N PRO A 381 10.77 -17.56 -5.51
CA PRO A 381 10.95 -18.53 -4.44
C PRO A 381 12.13 -19.42 -4.79
N GLY A 382 13.18 -19.35 -3.96
CA GLY A 382 14.22 -20.37 -3.97
C GLY A 382 13.50 -21.71 -3.96
N SER A 383 13.88 -22.55 -4.92
CA SER A 383 13.18 -23.76 -5.36
C SER A 383 12.23 -24.36 -4.31
N PRO A 384 10.96 -24.66 -4.65
CA PRO A 384 10.12 -25.43 -3.75
C PRO A 384 10.78 -26.79 -3.56
N MET A 385 11.33 -26.99 -2.38
CA MET A 385 11.32 -28.25 -1.64
C MET A 385 11.40 -29.49 -2.53
N GLY A 386 12.61 -29.93 -2.85
CA GLY A 386 12.86 -31.35 -2.63
C GLY A 386 12.89 -31.49 -1.12
N ALA A 387 11.91 -32.17 -0.52
CA ALA A 387 12.18 -32.76 0.78
C ALA A 387 13.52 -33.49 0.63
N PRO A 388 14.51 -33.27 1.51
CA PRO A 388 15.69 -34.12 1.46
C PRO A 388 15.17 -35.55 1.46
N GLY A 389 15.60 -36.35 0.49
CA GLY A 389 15.46 -37.78 0.63
C GLY A 389 16.03 -38.10 2.01
N SER A 390 15.33 -38.95 2.78
CA SER A 390 15.78 -39.39 4.10
C SER A 390 17.24 -39.83 4.11
N ASP A 391 17.78 -40.17 2.95
CA ASP A 391 19.12 -40.71 2.74
C ASP A 391 20.27 -39.67 2.78
N GLU A 392 20.01 -38.35 2.74
CA GLU A 392 21.07 -37.31 2.91
C GLU A 392 21.13 -36.69 4.32
N LEU A 393 20.05 -36.82 5.11
CA LEU A 393 20.01 -36.40 6.52
C LEU A 393 20.84 -37.31 7.45
N ASP A 394 21.19 -38.51 6.99
CA ASP A 394 22.05 -39.46 7.71
C ASP A 394 23.54 -39.04 7.74
N ALA A 395 23.94 -37.99 7.01
CA ALA A 395 25.35 -37.59 6.87
C ALA A 395 25.83 -36.49 7.84
N LEU A 396 24.93 -35.88 8.63
CA LEU A 396 25.30 -35.00 9.76
C LEU A 396 24.84 -35.65 11.07
N GLN A 397 25.50 -36.76 11.41
CA GLN A 397 25.36 -37.45 12.69
C GLN A 397 26.12 -36.69 13.77
N PHE A 398 25.41 -35.93 14.59
CA PHE A 398 25.91 -35.58 15.91
C PHE A 398 26.11 -36.88 16.73
N PRO A 399 27.07 -36.93 17.67
CA PRO A 399 27.30 -38.10 18.50
C PRO A 399 26.02 -38.52 19.21
N ARG A 400 25.75 -39.83 19.29
CA ARG A 400 24.62 -40.39 20.05
C ARG A 400 25.14 -41.31 21.14
N LEU A 401 24.51 -41.23 22.31
CA LEU A 401 24.81 -42.11 23.43
C LEU A 401 23.60 -43.00 23.70
N THR A 402 23.80 -44.31 23.60
CA THR A 402 22.76 -45.30 23.88
C THR A 402 23.00 -45.95 25.24
N GLN A 403 21.94 -46.46 25.86
CA GLN A 403 22.07 -47.25 27.09
C GLN A 403 22.96 -48.49 26.88
N GLU A 404 22.88 -49.12 25.70
CA GLU A 404 23.74 -50.26 25.35
C GLU A 404 25.22 -49.86 25.31
N GLY A 405 25.54 -48.72 24.67
CA GLY A 405 26.89 -48.17 24.64
C GLY A 405 27.41 -47.77 26.02
N LEU A 406 26.55 -47.24 26.88
CA LEU A 406 26.89 -46.94 28.27
C LEU A 406 27.15 -48.20 29.09
N ASN A 407 26.33 -49.23 28.94
CA ASN A 407 26.53 -50.51 29.63
C ASN A 407 27.83 -51.20 29.18
N GLU A 408 28.17 -51.12 27.89
CA GLU A 408 29.44 -51.64 27.36
C GLU A 408 30.64 -50.85 27.88
N TYR A 409 30.52 -49.51 27.95
CA TYR A 409 31.53 -48.65 28.57
C TYR A 409 31.72 -49.00 30.07
N ALA A 410 30.63 -49.09 30.82
CA ALA A 410 30.64 -49.44 32.24
C ALA A 410 31.30 -50.80 32.49
N ARG A 411 30.98 -51.80 31.66
CA ARG A 411 31.61 -53.12 31.70
C ARG A 411 33.10 -53.05 31.42
N THR A 412 33.52 -52.28 30.42
CA THR A 412 34.93 -52.12 30.04
C THR A 412 35.73 -51.48 31.18
N GLU A 413 35.20 -50.45 31.82
CA GLU A 413 35.85 -49.81 32.96
C GLU A 413 35.86 -50.72 34.21
N ALA A 414 34.80 -51.51 34.42
CA ALA A 414 34.79 -52.53 35.48
C ALA A 414 35.89 -53.59 35.25
N GLU A 415 36.04 -54.08 34.02
CA GLU A 415 37.09 -55.04 33.65
C GLU A 415 38.50 -54.45 33.86
N ARG A 416 38.70 -53.15 33.55
CA ARG A 416 39.96 -52.44 33.80
C ARG A 416 40.25 -52.27 35.30
N ALA A 417 39.26 -51.85 36.08
CA ALA A 417 39.41 -51.67 37.53
C ALA A 417 39.76 -53.00 38.21
N TRP A 418 39.11 -54.09 37.83
CA TRP A 418 39.44 -55.43 38.31
C TRP A 418 40.82 -55.93 37.86
N ALA A 419 41.28 -55.55 36.66
CA ALA A 419 42.64 -55.87 36.20
C ALA A 419 43.72 -55.12 36.99
N PHE A 420 43.49 -53.85 37.34
CA PHE A 420 44.40 -53.09 38.21
C PHE A 420 44.52 -53.74 39.59
N TRP A 421 43.40 -54.13 40.20
CA TRP A 421 43.40 -54.80 41.50
C TRP A 421 44.12 -56.14 41.49
N ARG A 422 44.04 -56.90 40.39
CA ARG A 422 44.83 -58.12 40.20
C ARG A 422 46.32 -57.84 40.32
N GLU A 423 46.82 -56.88 39.56
CA GLU A 423 48.25 -56.56 39.53
C GLU A 423 48.74 -56.16 40.92
N LEU A 424 47.95 -55.34 41.63
CA LEU A 424 48.27 -54.92 43.00
C LEU A 424 48.36 -56.12 43.97
N VAL A 425 47.39 -57.04 43.89
CA VAL A 425 47.34 -58.26 44.71
C VAL A 425 48.48 -59.21 44.41
N GLU A 426 48.81 -59.42 43.12
CA GLU A 426 49.91 -60.27 42.69
C GLU A 426 51.26 -59.71 43.14
N GLU A 427 51.40 -58.38 43.20
CA GLU A 427 52.63 -57.71 43.60
C GLU A 427 52.82 -57.67 45.12
N HIS A 428 51.75 -57.46 45.90
CA HIS A 428 51.86 -57.13 47.33
C HIS A 428 51.30 -58.21 48.28
N GLY A 429 50.55 -59.20 47.76
CA GLY A 429 49.89 -60.22 48.56
C GLY A 429 48.63 -59.71 49.30
N TRP A 430 47.88 -60.64 49.90
CA TRP A 430 46.69 -60.31 50.71
C TRP A 430 47.04 -60.27 52.20
N ASP A 431 46.45 -59.32 52.93
CA ASP A 431 46.47 -59.29 54.40
C ASP A 431 45.44 -60.29 54.98
N ASP A 432 45.59 -60.70 56.25
CA ASP A 432 44.83 -61.82 56.85
C ASP A 432 43.30 -61.59 57.03
N ASP A 433 42.79 -60.36 56.87
CA ASP A 433 41.35 -59.98 57.02
C ASP A 433 40.57 -60.02 55.68
N GLN A 434 40.68 -61.14 54.96
CA GLN A 434 40.43 -61.28 53.52
C GLN A 434 38.97 -61.11 53.03
N LEU A 435 37.96 -61.36 53.86
CA LEU A 435 36.55 -61.30 53.41
C LEU A 435 35.98 -59.87 53.43
N GLY A 436 36.30 -59.10 54.48
CA GLY A 436 35.84 -57.71 54.61
C GLY A 436 36.61 -56.73 53.71
N GLU A 437 37.78 -57.14 53.21
CA GLU A 437 38.52 -56.39 52.19
C GLU A 437 37.88 -56.56 50.82
N LEU A 438 37.54 -57.79 50.43
CA LEU A 438 36.97 -58.08 49.11
C LEU A 438 35.60 -57.43 48.88
N ASP A 439 34.71 -57.47 49.87
CA ASP A 439 33.42 -56.79 49.80
C ASP A 439 33.61 -55.26 49.67
N ARG A 440 34.61 -54.70 50.38
CA ARG A 440 34.97 -53.27 50.28
C ARG A 440 35.53 -52.92 48.91
N GLN A 441 36.29 -53.83 48.29
CA GLN A 441 36.86 -53.64 46.97
C GLN A 441 35.81 -53.75 45.85
N ASP A 442 34.85 -54.67 45.97
CA ASP A 442 33.70 -54.74 45.06
C ASP A 442 32.87 -53.44 45.14
N GLU A 443 32.62 -52.95 46.35
CA GLU A 443 31.96 -51.65 46.57
C GLU A 443 32.78 -50.47 46.01
N GLU A 444 34.11 -50.51 46.09
CA GLU A 444 35.00 -49.50 45.53
C GLU A 444 34.99 -49.50 44.00
N VAL A 445 35.09 -50.68 43.37
CA VAL A 445 35.00 -50.83 41.92
C VAL A 445 33.63 -50.35 41.42
N ALA A 446 32.54 -50.77 42.06
CA ALA A 446 31.20 -50.31 41.71
C ALA A 446 31.05 -48.79 41.80
N ARG A 447 31.61 -48.17 42.85
CA ARG A 447 31.61 -46.70 43.04
C ARG A 447 32.43 -45.99 41.96
N ASN A 448 33.60 -46.51 41.61
CA ASN A 448 34.47 -45.93 40.58
C ASN A 448 33.83 -46.04 39.20
N VAL A 449 33.24 -47.20 38.86
CA VAL A 449 32.54 -47.37 37.58
C VAL A 449 31.35 -46.43 37.47
N ARG A 450 30.57 -46.26 38.55
CA ARG A 450 29.49 -45.26 38.57
C ARG A 450 30.03 -43.87 38.24
N GLY A 451 31.12 -43.44 38.89
CA GLY A 451 31.77 -42.16 38.60
C GLY A 451 32.21 -42.02 37.15
N TYR A 452 32.79 -43.07 36.55
CA TYR A 452 33.17 -43.04 35.13
C TYR A 452 31.97 -42.92 34.19
N VAL A 453 30.88 -43.65 34.46
CA VAL A 453 29.66 -43.61 33.64
C VAL A 453 28.97 -42.24 33.75
N GLU A 454 28.93 -41.68 34.96
CA GLU A 454 28.43 -40.32 35.22
C GLU A 454 29.28 -39.26 34.49
N CYS A 455 30.61 -39.34 34.55
CA CYS A 455 31.48 -38.48 33.75
C CYS A 455 31.20 -38.66 32.25
N LYS A 456 31.06 -39.89 31.75
CA LYS A 456 30.85 -40.16 30.32
C LYS A 456 29.54 -39.57 29.79
N THR A 457 28.48 -39.62 30.59
CA THR A 457 27.18 -39.04 30.26
C THR A 457 27.19 -37.52 30.37
N GLY A 458 27.88 -36.96 31.37
CA GLY A 458 28.11 -35.52 31.48
C GLY A 458 28.95 -34.97 30.32
N ASP A 459 30.03 -35.65 29.94
CA ASP A 459 30.86 -35.28 28.79
C ASP A 459 30.05 -35.24 27.49
N HIS A 460 29.12 -36.19 27.31
CA HIS A 460 28.24 -36.23 26.14
C HIS A 460 27.27 -35.04 26.10
N LEU A 461 26.69 -34.64 27.25
CA LEU A 461 25.87 -33.44 27.34
C LEU A 461 26.65 -32.17 26.95
N ARG A 462 27.91 -32.05 27.40
CA ARG A 462 28.81 -30.95 26.99
C ARG A 462 29.09 -30.96 25.50
N GLU A 463 29.33 -32.14 24.91
CA GLU A 463 29.62 -32.27 23.49
C GLU A 463 28.42 -31.85 22.61
N LEU A 464 27.20 -32.22 23.02
CA LEU A 464 25.97 -31.79 22.35
C LEU A 464 25.76 -30.27 22.44
N GLN A 465 25.94 -29.69 23.63
CA GLN A 465 25.84 -28.24 23.83
C GLN A 465 26.87 -27.49 22.98
N GLN A 466 28.13 -27.95 22.97
CA GLN A 466 29.19 -27.34 22.17
C GLN A 466 28.86 -27.38 20.69
N HIS A 467 28.40 -28.53 20.17
CA HIS A 467 28.02 -28.67 18.77
C HIS A 467 26.85 -27.73 18.39
N LEU A 468 25.86 -27.59 19.27
CA LEU A 468 24.76 -26.64 19.06
C LEU A 468 25.26 -25.20 18.98
N VAL A 469 25.99 -24.75 20.00
CA VAL A 469 26.36 -23.33 20.18
C VAL A 469 27.43 -22.90 19.18
N TRP A 470 28.43 -23.74 18.93
CA TRP A 470 29.62 -23.34 18.17
C TRP A 470 29.57 -23.76 16.71
N GLU A 471 28.72 -24.72 16.34
CA GLU A 471 28.64 -25.22 14.96
C GLU A 471 27.28 -24.95 14.32
N LEU A 472 26.19 -25.48 14.90
CA LEU A 472 24.87 -25.43 14.27
C LEU A 472 24.27 -24.03 14.26
N TRP A 473 24.24 -23.34 15.40
CA TRP A 473 23.60 -22.02 15.49
C TRP A 473 24.29 -20.94 14.65
N PRO A 474 25.63 -20.80 14.69
CA PRO A 474 26.34 -19.86 13.83
C PRO A 474 26.13 -20.19 12.35
N SER A 475 26.14 -21.47 11.98
CA SER A 475 25.88 -21.90 10.59
C SER A 475 24.46 -21.56 10.14
N LEU A 476 23.47 -21.69 11.03
CA LEU A 476 22.08 -21.33 10.77
C LEU A 476 21.95 -19.82 10.53
N ALA A 477 22.55 -19.01 11.40
CA ALA A 477 22.57 -17.56 11.25
C ALA A 477 23.26 -17.12 9.96
N ASP A 478 24.43 -17.68 9.65
CA ASP A 478 25.18 -17.46 8.41
C ASP A 478 24.35 -17.82 7.16
N ALA A 479 23.64 -18.95 7.19
CA ALA A 479 22.77 -19.36 6.09
C ALA A 479 21.62 -18.36 5.88
N ALA A 480 21.00 -17.90 6.97
CA ALA A 480 19.96 -16.88 6.91
C ALA A 480 20.48 -15.53 6.37
N GLU A 481 21.68 -15.08 6.79
CA GLU A 481 22.34 -13.87 6.28
C GLU A 481 22.66 -13.98 4.78
N ARG A 482 23.13 -15.16 4.33
CA ARG A 482 23.38 -15.45 2.92
C ARG A 482 22.09 -15.61 2.10
N ARG A 483 20.92 -15.59 2.75
CA ARG A 483 19.58 -15.80 2.17
C ARG A 483 19.36 -17.22 1.65
N ASP A 484 20.10 -18.18 2.19
CA ASP A 484 19.91 -19.61 1.93
C ASP A 484 18.95 -20.21 2.96
N TYR A 485 17.66 -19.92 2.79
CA TYR A 485 16.60 -20.35 3.69
C TYR A 485 16.28 -21.85 3.60
N GLY A 486 16.80 -22.57 2.60
CA GLY A 486 16.75 -24.02 2.56
C GLY A 486 17.69 -24.60 3.60
N THR A 487 18.96 -24.28 3.47
CA THR A 487 20.01 -24.69 4.42
C THR A 487 19.71 -24.24 5.85
N ALA A 488 19.21 -23.02 6.07
CA ALA A 488 18.85 -22.56 7.42
C ALA A 488 17.74 -23.40 8.09
N ARG A 489 16.78 -23.91 7.31
CA ARG A 489 15.72 -24.80 7.83
C ARG A 489 16.24 -26.19 8.13
N ASP A 490 17.10 -26.72 7.27
CA ASP A 490 17.73 -28.02 7.48
C ASP A 490 18.58 -28.00 8.75
N LEU A 491 19.35 -26.92 8.96
CA LEU A 491 20.12 -26.70 10.19
C LEU A 491 19.23 -26.57 11.43
N LEU A 492 18.08 -25.88 11.33
CA LEU A 492 17.10 -25.82 12.43
C LEU A 492 16.50 -27.19 12.73
N ALA A 493 16.23 -28.01 11.71
CA ALA A 493 15.75 -29.37 11.88
C ALA A 493 16.81 -30.27 12.56
N THR A 494 18.08 -30.15 12.17
CA THR A 494 19.20 -30.82 12.83
C THR A 494 19.35 -30.39 14.29
N ALA A 495 19.22 -29.09 14.59
CA ALA A 495 19.20 -28.60 15.97
C ALA A 495 18.05 -29.21 16.78
N GLY A 496 16.86 -29.37 16.17
CA GLY A 496 15.73 -30.07 16.80
C GLY A 496 16.03 -31.52 17.16
N LEU A 497 16.72 -32.26 16.29
CA LEU A 497 17.17 -33.63 16.57
C LEU A 497 18.22 -33.68 17.69
N LEU A 498 19.08 -32.66 17.78
CA LEU A 498 20.05 -32.55 18.88
C LEU A 498 19.34 -32.28 20.21
N ALA A 499 18.28 -31.48 20.22
CA ALA A 499 17.46 -31.27 21.42
C ALA A 499 16.83 -32.57 21.93
N ASP A 500 16.33 -33.41 21.02
CA ASP A 500 15.80 -34.75 21.36
C ASP A 500 16.90 -35.63 21.99
N GLU A 501 18.12 -35.58 21.46
CA GLU A 501 19.26 -36.33 22.01
C GLU A 501 19.76 -35.74 23.34
N ALA A 502 19.68 -34.42 23.56
CA ALA A 502 20.02 -33.81 24.84
C ALA A 502 19.05 -34.26 25.95
N GLU A 503 17.75 -34.38 25.65
CA GLU A 503 16.76 -34.95 26.60
C GLU A 503 17.04 -36.44 26.90
N ASN A 504 17.44 -37.20 25.88
CA ASN A 504 17.86 -38.59 26.04
C ASN A 504 19.13 -38.70 26.92
N ALA A 505 20.16 -37.92 26.60
CA ALA A 505 21.40 -37.82 27.35
C ALA A 505 21.18 -37.41 28.81
N LEU A 506 20.27 -36.47 29.07
CA LEU A 506 19.86 -36.07 30.41
C LEU A 506 19.23 -37.25 31.18
N THR A 507 18.42 -38.07 30.49
CA THR A 507 17.82 -39.27 31.09
C THR A 507 18.87 -40.33 31.42
N LEU A 508 19.87 -40.49 30.55
CA LEU A 508 21.00 -41.39 30.77
C LEU A 508 21.88 -40.93 31.93
N TRP A 509 22.19 -39.64 32.01
CA TRP A 509 22.91 -39.04 33.14
C TRP A 509 22.13 -39.25 34.45
N LYS A 510 20.79 -39.05 34.44
CA LYS A 510 19.90 -39.31 35.61
C LYS A 510 19.99 -40.73 36.11
N THR A 511 19.98 -41.66 35.17
CA THR A 511 20.02 -43.08 35.47
C THR A 511 21.40 -43.46 36.00
N ALA A 512 22.48 -42.94 35.39
CA ALA A 512 23.86 -43.20 35.80
C ALA A 512 24.17 -42.73 37.23
N SER A 513 23.71 -41.55 37.65
CA SER A 513 23.98 -41.05 39.01
C SER A 513 23.11 -41.73 40.08
N ALA A 514 21.98 -42.35 39.69
CA ALA A 514 21.06 -43.04 40.60
C ALA A 514 21.33 -44.55 40.72
N GLU A 515 21.87 -45.19 39.69
CA GLU A 515 22.10 -46.63 39.66
C GLU A 515 23.38 -47.05 40.39
N ASN A 516 23.29 -48.15 41.13
CA ASN A 516 24.47 -48.87 41.59
C ASN A 516 24.85 -49.90 40.53
N TYR A 517 25.94 -49.63 39.80
CA TYR A 517 26.54 -50.58 38.88
C TYR A 517 27.18 -51.74 39.67
N ALA A 518 26.38 -52.76 39.97
CA ALA A 518 26.85 -54.01 40.53
C ALA A 518 27.11 -54.99 39.39
N PHE A 519 28.37 -55.36 39.19
CA PHE A 519 28.73 -56.38 38.21
C PHE A 519 28.94 -57.69 38.94
N ASP A 520 28.20 -58.74 38.56
CA ASP A 520 28.49 -60.08 39.07
C ASP A 520 29.87 -60.50 38.57
N PRO A 521 30.87 -60.62 39.45
CA PRO A 521 32.23 -60.97 39.06
C PRO A 521 32.30 -62.35 38.38
N LEU A 522 31.32 -63.23 38.63
CA LEU A 522 31.20 -64.55 38.00
C LEU A 522 30.82 -64.48 36.52
N THR A 523 30.31 -63.34 36.04
CA THR A 523 29.99 -63.10 34.63
C THR A 523 31.17 -62.52 33.84
N MET A 524 32.24 -62.13 34.53
CA MET A 524 33.47 -61.60 33.95
C MET A 524 34.53 -62.71 33.89
N SER A 525 35.24 -62.81 32.77
CA SER A 525 36.07 -63.98 32.44
C SER A 525 37.12 -64.33 33.49
N TRP A 526 37.75 -63.34 34.13
CA TRP A 526 38.82 -63.54 35.10
C TRP A 526 38.43 -63.30 36.59
N PRO A 527 37.64 -62.28 36.96
CA PRO A 527 37.12 -62.14 38.32
C PRO A 527 36.39 -63.40 38.79
N ARG A 528 35.77 -64.16 37.87
CA ARG A 528 35.21 -65.48 38.11
C ARG A 528 36.23 -66.50 38.60
N GLU A 529 37.40 -66.63 37.98
CA GLU A 529 38.40 -67.64 38.38
C GLU A 529 39.00 -67.30 39.76
N PHE A 530 39.26 -66.01 39.99
CA PHE A 530 39.70 -65.47 41.27
C PHE A 530 38.65 -65.68 42.38
N TRP A 531 37.38 -65.34 42.11
CA TRP A 531 36.26 -65.59 43.02
C TRP A 531 36.02 -67.07 43.28
N LEU A 532 36.16 -67.93 42.28
CA LEU A 532 36.01 -69.37 42.46
C LEU A 532 37.12 -69.97 43.33
N VAL A 533 38.34 -69.42 43.28
CA VAL A 533 39.44 -69.79 44.20
C VAL A 533 39.10 -69.35 45.63
N LEU A 534 38.62 -68.13 45.82
CA LEU A 534 38.16 -67.60 47.11
C LEU A 534 36.95 -68.36 47.68
N GLU A 535 35.94 -68.68 46.86
CA GLU A 535 34.78 -69.47 47.26
C GLU A 535 35.18 -70.89 47.72
N LYS A 536 36.11 -71.54 46.99
CA LYS A 536 36.64 -72.85 47.37
C LYS A 536 37.37 -72.79 48.71
N TRP A 537 38.08 -71.69 48.98
CA TRP A 537 38.75 -71.45 50.25
C TRP A 537 37.75 -71.22 51.39
N LYS A 538 36.70 -70.40 51.17
CA LYS A 538 35.59 -70.14 52.10
C LYS A 538 34.83 -71.42 52.48
N LYS A 539 34.59 -72.31 51.51
CA LYS A 539 34.00 -73.65 51.73
C LYS A 539 34.94 -74.62 52.46
N GLY A 540 36.26 -74.41 52.36
CA GLY A 540 37.28 -75.19 53.08
C GLY A 540 37.40 -74.83 54.56
N TRP A 541 37.19 -73.56 54.94
CA TRP A 541 37.18 -73.12 56.34
C TRP A 541 35.89 -73.45 57.09
N ALA A 542 34.74 -73.51 56.41
CA ALA A 542 33.46 -73.94 57.02
C ALA A 542 33.38 -75.46 57.31
N ALA A 543 34.40 -76.23 56.92
CA ALA A 543 34.51 -77.68 57.13
C ALA A 543 35.55 -78.07 58.21
N GLN A 544 36.06 -77.09 58.97
CA GLN A 544 36.75 -77.28 60.25
C GLN A 544 35.89 -76.71 61.37
#